data_AF-A0A7L0K876-F1
#
_entry.id   AF-A0A7L0K876-F1
#
_cell.length_a   1.000
_cell.length_b   1.000
_cell.length_c   1.000
_cell.angle_alpha   90.00
_cell.angle_beta   90.00
_cell.angle_gamma   90.00
#
_symmetry.space_group_name_H-M   'P 1'
#
loop_
_entity.id
_entity.type
_entity.pdbx_description
1 polymer ?
#
loop_
_entity_poly.entity_id
_entity_poly.type
_entity_poly.pdbx_seq_one_letter_code
_entity_poly.pdbx_strand_id
1 'polypeptide(L)'
;LQKIVILLHVTMSVVVGKTLMILFPNTMKRYILKQGEKSRMNQNPKFSYENWGPTFFSFQYLLFVLKVKWKRLEDEAYEEHTAPNTPVVTSNGEVRHLFDFMRDNRPLILNFGSCT
;
A
#
# COMPACT_ATOMS: atom_id res chain seq x y z
N LEU A 1 -5.70 13.67 13.74
CA LEU A 1 -5.78 12.55 14.71
C LEU A 1 -5.42 11.20 14.08
N GLN A 2 -6.08 10.78 12.99
CA GLN A 2 -5.84 9.48 12.32
C GLN A 2 -4.37 9.22 11.96
N LYS A 3 -3.69 10.21 11.34
CA LYS A 3 -2.25 10.16 11.06
C LYS A 3 -1.42 9.79 12.31
N ILE A 4 -1.63 10.46 13.44
CA ILE A 4 -0.92 10.16 14.70
C ILE A 4 -1.22 8.74 15.20
N VAL A 5 -2.47 8.29 15.13
CA VAL A 5 -2.85 6.92 15.52
C VAL A 5 -2.16 5.88 14.65
N ILE A 6 -2.10 6.10 13.33
CA ILE A 6 -1.36 5.22 12.41
C ILE A 6 0.13 5.24 12.77
N LEU A 7 0.72 6.39 13.09
CA LEU A 7 2.13 6.48 13.51
C LEU A 7 2.41 5.58 14.71
N LEU A 8 1.58 5.74 15.76
CA LEU A 8 1.72 4.99 17.01
C LEU A 8 1.53 3.49 16.77
N HIS A 9 0.51 3.11 16.01
CA HIS A 9 0.21 1.70 15.72
C HIS A 9 1.33 1.01 14.91
N VAL A 10 1.82 1.66 13.85
CA VAL A 10 2.89 1.08 13.02
C VAL A 10 4.20 1.03 13.80
N THR A 11 4.53 2.08 14.57
CA THR A 11 5.72 2.09 15.43
C THR A 11 5.68 0.96 16.46
N MET A 12 4.56 0.81 17.17
CA MET A 12 4.36 -0.29 18.11
C MET A 12 4.57 -1.65 17.41
N SER A 13 3.91 -1.85 16.27
CA SER A 13 3.99 -3.10 15.50
C SER A 13 5.43 -3.44 15.09
N VAL A 14 6.23 -2.42 14.76
CA VAL A 14 7.65 -2.58 14.43
C VAL A 14 8.48 -2.98 15.65
N VAL A 15 8.26 -2.36 16.81
CA VAL A 15 8.94 -2.73 18.05
C VAL A 15 8.61 -4.17 18.45
N VAL A 16 7.32 -4.55 18.43
CA VAL A 16 6.89 -5.92 18.75
C VAL A 16 7.42 -6.92 17.72
N GLY A 17 7.33 -6.62 16.43
CA GLY A 17 7.87 -7.51 15.39
C GLY A 17 9.37 -7.73 15.54
N LYS A 18 10.14 -6.66 15.81
CA LYS A 18 11.59 -6.73 15.98
C LYS A 18 12.00 -7.48 17.24
N THR A 19 11.30 -7.27 18.36
CA THR A 19 11.54 -8.04 19.59
C THR A 19 11.23 -9.53 19.39
N LEU A 20 10.14 -9.88 18.72
CA LEU A 20 9.82 -11.27 18.38
C LEU A 20 10.86 -11.89 17.42
N MET A 21 11.43 -11.12 16.49
CA MET A 21 12.50 -11.62 15.62
C MET A 21 13.78 -11.96 16.40
N ILE A 22 14.07 -11.23 17.48
CA ILE A 22 15.23 -11.50 18.34
C ILE A 22 14.95 -12.69 19.27
N LEU A 23 13.76 -12.76 19.88
CA LEU A 23 13.41 -13.80 20.84
C LEU A 23 13.08 -15.14 20.18
N PHE A 24 12.40 -15.12 19.02
CA PHE A 24 11.88 -16.30 18.33
C PHE A 24 12.18 -16.28 16.82
N PRO A 25 13.47 -16.24 16.42
CA PRO A 25 13.87 -16.04 15.03
C PRO A 25 13.31 -17.11 14.08
N ASN A 26 13.30 -18.38 14.50
CA ASN A 26 12.79 -19.49 13.69
C ASN A 26 11.27 -19.41 13.45
N THR A 27 10.52 -18.99 14.47
CA THR A 27 9.06 -18.82 14.37
C THR A 27 8.74 -17.64 13.46
N MET A 28 9.43 -16.51 13.64
CA MET A 28 9.24 -15.32 12.82
C MET A 28 9.63 -15.55 11.36
N LYS A 29 10.73 -16.29 11.09
CA LYS A 29 11.11 -16.68 9.73
C LYS A 29 10.00 -17.47 9.03
N ARG A 30 9.41 -18.46 9.70
CA ARG A 30 8.26 -19.22 9.14
C ARG A 30 7.03 -18.33 8.91
N TYR A 31 6.74 -17.43 9.84
CA TYR A 31 5.62 -16.50 9.72
C TYR A 31 5.79 -15.57 8.51
N ILE A 32 6.96 -14.94 8.36
CA ILE A 32 7.27 -14.04 7.24
C ILE A 32 7.25 -14.80 5.91
N LEU A 33 7.82 -16.02 5.87
CA LEU A 33 7.75 -16.87 4.68
C LEU A 33 6.30 -17.17 4.29
N LYS A 34 5.46 -17.61 5.23
CA LYS A 34 4.04 -17.86 4.94
C LYS A 34 3.31 -16.61 4.42
N GLN A 35 3.70 -15.43 4.90
CA GLN A 35 3.15 -14.16 4.39
C GLN A 35 3.67 -13.83 2.98
N GLY A 36 4.94 -14.15 2.68
CA GLY A 36 5.57 -13.99 1.36
C GLY A 36 5.01 -14.93 0.27
N GLU A 37 4.33 -16.02 0.64
CA GLU A 37 3.61 -16.87 -0.32
C GLU A 37 2.47 -16.11 -0.99
N LYS A 38 1.76 -15.25 -0.25
CA LYS A 38 0.67 -14.43 -0.78
C LYS A 38 1.15 -13.41 -1.81
N SER A 39 2.37 -12.90 -1.66
CA SER A 39 2.98 -11.93 -2.58
C SER A 39 3.83 -12.58 -3.67
N ARG A 40 3.88 -13.92 -3.73
CA ARG A 40 4.74 -14.71 -4.63
C ARG A 40 6.24 -14.42 -4.48
N MET A 41 6.65 -13.71 -3.43
CA MET A 41 8.03 -13.29 -3.19
C MET A 41 8.95 -14.48 -2.97
N ASN A 42 8.40 -15.57 -2.40
CA ASN A 42 9.11 -16.83 -2.16
C ASN A 42 9.33 -17.67 -3.43
N GLN A 43 8.62 -17.38 -4.52
CA GLN A 43 8.69 -18.18 -5.75
C GLN A 43 9.87 -17.77 -6.64
N ASN A 44 10.55 -16.67 -6.34
CA ASN A 44 11.66 -16.18 -7.14
C ASN A 44 13.00 -16.82 -6.67
N PRO A 45 13.63 -17.68 -7.49
CA PRO A 45 14.87 -18.36 -7.12
C PRO A 45 16.06 -17.40 -6.93
N LYS A 46 16.00 -16.19 -7.52
CA LYS A 46 17.01 -15.15 -7.33
C LYS A 46 16.84 -14.36 -6.02
N PHE A 47 15.78 -14.65 -5.25
CA PHE A 47 15.35 -13.83 -4.14
C PHE A 47 15.21 -14.66 -2.85
N SER A 48 16.36 -14.98 -2.26
CA SER A 48 16.42 -15.75 -1.02
C SER A 48 15.91 -14.94 0.17
N TYR A 49 15.35 -15.63 1.17
CA TYR A 49 14.83 -15.01 2.40
C TYR A 49 15.82 -14.05 3.06
N GLU A 50 17.10 -14.41 3.11
CA GLU A 50 18.10 -13.58 3.79
C GLU A 50 18.29 -12.20 3.14
N ASN A 51 17.94 -12.05 1.86
CA ASN A 51 18.04 -10.78 1.15
C ASN A 51 16.89 -9.81 1.47
N TRP A 52 15.75 -10.31 1.96
CA TRP A 52 14.53 -9.49 2.09
C TRP A 52 13.76 -9.69 3.40
N GLY A 53 13.81 -10.87 4.01
CA GLY A 53 13.19 -11.15 5.30
C GLY A 53 13.62 -10.17 6.39
N PRO A 54 14.93 -9.87 6.54
CA PRO A 54 15.41 -8.86 7.50
C PRO A 54 14.92 -7.43 7.25
N THR A 55 14.35 -7.14 6.07
CA THR A 55 13.76 -5.81 5.82
C THR A 55 12.45 -5.61 6.57
N PHE A 56 11.74 -6.68 6.93
CA PHE A 56 10.53 -6.60 7.76
C PHE A 56 10.87 -6.03 9.14
N PHE A 57 10.03 -5.11 9.63
CA PHE A 57 10.25 -4.42 10.91
C PHE A 57 11.58 -3.66 11.03
N SER A 58 12.25 -3.38 9.90
CA SER A 58 13.35 -2.43 9.84
C SER A 58 12.84 -0.98 9.90
N PHE A 59 13.74 -0.03 10.08
CA PHE A 59 13.38 1.39 9.98
C PHE A 59 12.88 1.76 8.57
N GLN A 60 13.46 1.16 7.53
CA GLN A 60 12.99 1.35 6.15
C GLN A 60 11.56 0.84 5.95
N TYR A 61 11.23 -0.30 6.56
CA TYR A 61 9.87 -0.83 6.57
C TYR A 61 8.89 0.10 7.27
N LEU A 62 9.26 0.67 8.42
CA LEU A 62 8.46 1.67 9.13
C LEU A 62 8.14 2.86 8.21
N LEU A 63 9.16 3.48 7.62
CA LEU A 63 8.99 4.61 6.73
C LEU A 63 8.11 4.26 5.51
N PHE A 64 8.33 3.09 4.91
CA PHE A 64 7.55 2.63 3.77
C PHE A 64 6.07 2.43 4.13
N VAL A 65 5.78 1.72 5.21
CA VAL A 65 4.40 1.46 5.65
C VAL A 65 3.69 2.75 6.02
N LEU A 66 4.37 3.67 6.73
CA LEU A 66 3.80 4.99 7.05
C LEU A 66 3.48 5.76 5.77
N LYS A 67 4.43 5.85 4.83
CA LYS A 67 4.23 6.53 3.54
C LYS A 67 3.00 5.98 2.80
N VAL A 68 2.88 4.66 2.69
CA VAL A 68 1.74 4.02 2.02
C VAL A 68 0.43 4.29 2.77
N LYS A 69 0.40 4.15 4.09
CA LYS A 69 -0.81 4.36 4.90
C LYS A 69 -1.28 5.81 4.88
N TRP A 70 -0.36 6.78 4.91
CA TRP A 70 -0.69 8.20 4.79
C TRP A 70 -1.24 8.53 3.42
N LYS A 71 -0.57 8.06 2.36
CA LYS A 71 -1.02 8.30 0.99
C LYS A 71 -2.42 7.73 0.78
N ARG A 72 -2.70 6.51 1.27
CA ARG A 72 -4.04 5.92 1.20
C ARG A 72 -5.10 6.72 1.95
N LEU A 73 -4.74 7.35 3.07
CA LEU A 73 -5.66 8.23 3.80
C LEU A 73 -5.98 9.50 3.00
N GLU A 74 -5.03 9.98 2.19
CA GLU A 74 -5.22 11.15 1.31
C GLU A 74 -5.94 10.78 0.00
N ASP A 75 -5.81 9.54 -0.46
CA ASP A 75 -6.45 9.01 -1.67
C ASP A 75 -7.95 8.63 -1.46
N GLU A 76 -8.50 8.79 -0.24
CA GLU A 76 -9.92 8.53 0.04
C GLU A 76 -10.81 9.69 -0.43
N ALA A 77 -11.78 9.40 -1.28
CA ALA A 77 -12.82 10.33 -1.70
C ALA A 77 -14.13 10.02 -0.95
N TYR A 78 -14.85 11.07 -0.56
CA TYR A 78 -16.11 10.97 0.20
C TYR A 78 -17.24 11.68 -0.55
N GLU A 79 -18.48 11.21 -0.35
CA GLU A 79 -19.67 11.90 -0.85
C GLU A 79 -19.73 13.33 -0.28
N GLU A 80 -20.42 14.23 -1.00
CA GLU A 80 -20.54 15.67 -0.67
C GLU A 80 -19.23 16.48 -0.70
N HIS A 81 -18.08 15.86 -0.99
CA HIS A 81 -16.79 16.53 -1.18
C HIS A 81 -16.47 16.69 -2.67
N THR A 82 -15.54 17.60 -2.99
CA THR A 82 -15.07 17.78 -4.36
C THR A 82 -14.47 16.49 -4.90
N ALA A 83 -15.02 15.98 -6.00
CA ALA A 83 -14.48 14.80 -6.67
C ALA A 83 -13.00 15.02 -7.08
N PRO A 84 -12.12 14.02 -6.93
CA PRO A 84 -10.71 14.19 -7.27
C PRO A 84 -10.54 14.28 -8.79
N ASN A 85 -9.79 15.28 -9.27
CA ASN A 85 -9.49 15.43 -10.70
C ASN A 85 -8.23 14.63 -11.11
N THR A 86 -8.26 13.32 -10.91
CA THR A 86 -7.10 12.45 -11.12
C THR A 86 -6.77 12.26 -12.61
N PRO A 87 -5.48 12.07 -12.96
CA PRO A 87 -5.09 11.77 -14.32
C PRO A 87 -5.48 10.33 -14.70
N VAL A 88 -5.91 10.15 -15.94
CA VAL A 88 -6.25 8.88 -16.59
C VAL A 88 -5.58 8.80 -17.95
N VAL A 89 -5.33 7.59 -18.42
CA VAL A 89 -4.75 7.36 -19.76
C VAL A 89 -5.85 6.81 -20.66
N THR A 90 -6.08 7.49 -21.79
CA THR A 90 -7.05 7.07 -22.80
C THR A 90 -6.58 5.83 -23.55
N SER A 91 -7.48 5.16 -24.29
CA SER A 91 -7.13 4.05 -25.19
C SER A 91 -6.08 4.43 -26.24
N ASN A 92 -5.99 5.72 -26.57
CA ASN A 92 -5.05 6.25 -27.55
C ASN A 92 -3.68 6.59 -26.92
N GLY A 93 -3.50 6.35 -25.62
CA GLY A 93 -2.26 6.63 -24.89
C GLY A 93 -2.12 8.09 -24.41
N GLU A 94 -3.08 8.95 -24.68
CA GLU A 94 -3.07 10.34 -24.17
C GLU A 94 -3.40 10.38 -22.68
N VAL A 95 -2.64 11.18 -21.92
CA VAL A 95 -2.96 11.52 -20.53
C VAL A 95 -4.02 12.62 -20.52
N ARG A 96 -5.14 12.37 -19.85
CA ARG A 96 -6.21 13.35 -19.59
C ARG A 96 -6.58 13.33 -18.12
N HIS A 97 -7.41 14.27 -17.68
CA HIS A 97 -7.95 14.32 -16.33
C HIS A 97 -9.43 13.90 -16.31
N LEU A 98 -9.92 13.37 -15.19
CA LEU A 98 -11.33 12.95 -15.06
C LEU A 98 -12.31 14.07 -15.44
N PHE A 99 -12.00 15.31 -15.09
CA PHE A 99 -12.87 16.45 -15.36
C PHE A 99 -12.95 16.80 -16.84
N ASP A 100 -11.97 16.39 -17.66
CA ASP A 100 -12.00 16.61 -19.12
C ASP A 100 -13.14 15.82 -19.81
N PHE A 101 -13.72 14.84 -19.11
CA PHE A 101 -14.86 14.04 -19.58
C PHE A 101 -16.22 14.60 -19.12
N MET A 102 -16.23 15.60 -18.24
CA MET A 102 -17.47 16.26 -17.82
C MET A 102 -18.04 17.12 -18.94
N ARG A 103 -19.37 17.22 -19.01
CA ARG A 103 -20.09 18.07 -19.98
C ARG A 103 -21.06 18.97 -19.25
N ASP A 104 -20.68 20.23 -19.08
CA ASP A 104 -21.46 21.23 -18.35
C ASP A 104 -21.89 20.67 -16.97
N ASN A 105 -23.19 20.74 -16.66
CA ASN A 105 -23.78 20.21 -15.42
C ASN A 105 -24.31 18.76 -15.54
N ARG A 106 -23.90 17.99 -16.55
CA ARG A 106 -24.34 16.60 -16.67
C ARG A 106 -23.56 15.70 -15.71
N PRO A 107 -24.23 14.80 -14.96
CA PRO A 107 -23.55 13.83 -14.12
C PRO A 107 -22.61 12.94 -14.94
N LEU A 108 -21.37 12.79 -14.46
CA LEU A 108 -20.40 11.84 -15.00
C LEU A 108 -20.40 10.58 -14.12
N ILE A 109 -20.76 9.44 -14.71
CA ILE A 109 -20.75 8.14 -14.02
C ILE A 109 -19.44 7.43 -14.34
N LEU A 110 -18.72 7.01 -13.30
CA LEU A 110 -17.46 6.28 -13.42
C LEU A 110 -17.67 4.82 -13.02
N ASN A 111 -17.16 3.90 -13.83
CA ASN A 111 -17.11 2.47 -13.53
C ASN A 111 -15.68 1.98 -13.73
N PHE A 112 -15.04 1.56 -12.63
CA PHE A 112 -13.67 1.06 -12.63
C PHE A 112 -13.68 -0.46 -12.55
N GLY A 113 -12.91 -1.12 -13.43
CA GLY A 113 -12.82 -2.57 -13.47
C GLY A 113 -11.58 -3.07 -14.20
N SER A 114 -11.37 -4.37 -14.15
CA SER A 114 -10.29 -5.09 -14.86
C SER A 114 -10.85 -6.40 -15.41
N CYS A 115 -10.28 -6.89 -16.51
CA CYS A 115 -10.64 -8.19 -17.11
C CYS A 115 -9.95 -9.38 -16.43
N THR A 116 -9.12 -9.13 -15.42
CA THR A 116 -8.36 -10.13 -14.65
C THR A 116 -9.19 -10.79 -13.56
#